data_AF-A0A2D5S430-F1
#
_entry.id   AF-A0A2D5S430-F1
#
_cell.length_a   1.000
_cell.length_b   1.000
_cell.length_c   1.000
_cell.angle_alpha   90.00
_cell.angle_beta   90.00
_cell.angle_gamma   90.00
#
_symmetry.space_group_name_H-M   'P 1'
#
loop_
_entity.id
_entity.type
_entity.pdbx_description
1 polymer ?
#
loop_
_entity_poly.entity_id
_entity_poly.type
_entity_poly.pdbx_seq_one_letter_code
_entity_poly.pdbx_strand_id
1 'polypeptide(L)'
;MSLALAAGLVAGVAQAGPPAPREVDVRRVAPRSFEVGEDRGGGGVAGGCDPVVVAHTASDFQPGEYVAQGGIIEGEIIATAYELPAEAFPIRVDLIETLFATSSAAVETTTIWAVHVWSGPPNSGPPMFSITSDGDILPHLQMPPGTSGVNLIFSVDPSDPDQIWVPDDGSHTVTVGLEIVQHNQPESNPCLSAPSPLFNAFPCTDTDGLQQSNGNWIYVQDCGIFGCPAGWKRFSDLLSVCRPSGDWVQRLTWTPSVCDNLGACCLGGTCSSLDETTCLDSGGLWQGAGTTCFDIDCSETAPCCFQSTGGCVQLDPGNCLLAGGVPGAIGENCGDVICFPEGACCLPDGSCVDGLSPEDCEALSGLFQGDGTECLGTDCPEPTGAACFADGFCLTLTAGEAEQAGANWRGPGTTCEDLDGDGIADACESPGIPGDFDGDSDVDGVDLGLFLLGWGTPGPTDLNGDDTTDGVDLGLFFASWTGG
;
A
#
# COMPACT_ATOMS: atom_id res chain seq x y z
N MET A 1 27.14 -73.76 -45.46
CA MET A 1 26.93 -72.67 -46.43
C MET A 1 27.40 -71.39 -45.76
N SER A 2 28.49 -70.82 -46.28
CA SER A 2 29.07 -69.55 -45.83
C SER A 2 28.17 -68.36 -46.14
N LEU A 3 28.15 -67.35 -45.27
CA LEU A 3 28.61 -66.00 -45.61
C LEU A 3 28.93 -65.21 -44.32
N ALA A 4 29.83 -64.24 -44.44
CA ALA A 4 30.63 -63.65 -43.38
C ALA A 4 30.43 -62.13 -43.23
N LEU A 5 30.86 -61.58 -42.07
CA LEU A 5 31.26 -60.18 -41.75
C LEU A 5 30.16 -59.08 -41.86
N ALA A 6 30.12 -57.98 -41.10
CA ALA A 6 31.09 -57.27 -40.26
C ALA A 6 30.37 -56.40 -39.19
N ALA A 7 31.17 -55.88 -38.26
CA ALA A 7 30.83 -55.00 -37.14
C ALA A 7 30.10 -53.68 -37.52
N GLY A 8 29.21 -53.24 -36.64
CA GLY A 8 28.64 -51.88 -36.60
C GLY A 8 28.60 -51.39 -35.16
N LEU A 9 29.16 -50.20 -34.94
CA LEU A 9 29.46 -49.56 -33.66
C LEU A 9 28.25 -49.42 -32.72
N VAL A 10 28.51 -49.63 -31.43
CA VAL A 10 27.72 -49.07 -30.32
C VAL A 10 27.93 -47.54 -30.34
N ALA A 11 26.92 -46.79 -30.77
CA ALA A 11 26.86 -45.35 -30.51
C ALA A 11 26.08 -45.17 -29.20
N GLY A 12 26.78 -44.72 -28.16
CA GLY A 12 26.16 -44.34 -26.89
C GLY A 12 25.16 -43.20 -27.13
N VAL A 13 23.95 -43.36 -26.60
CA VAL A 13 22.99 -42.27 -26.47
C VAL A 13 23.61 -41.29 -25.47
N ALA A 14 24.04 -40.14 -25.95
CA ALA A 14 24.49 -39.05 -25.10
C ALA A 14 23.29 -38.60 -24.26
N GLN A 15 23.42 -38.76 -22.94
CA GLN A 15 22.56 -38.15 -21.94
C GLN A 15 22.55 -36.64 -22.21
N ALA A 16 21.40 -36.12 -22.65
CA ALA A 16 21.20 -34.68 -22.82
C ALA A 16 21.41 -34.04 -21.43
N GLY A 17 22.46 -33.23 -21.31
CA GLY A 17 22.65 -32.37 -20.15
C GLY A 17 21.54 -31.30 -20.08
N PRO A 18 21.43 -30.60 -18.95
CA PRO A 18 20.50 -29.47 -18.82
C PRO A 18 20.70 -28.49 -19.99
N PRO A 19 19.62 -27.93 -20.57
CA PRO A 19 19.73 -27.00 -21.69
C PRO A 19 20.57 -25.79 -21.26
N ALA A 20 21.55 -25.42 -22.09
CA ALA A 20 22.34 -24.23 -21.87
C ALA A 20 21.47 -22.97 -22.09
N PRO A 21 21.59 -21.93 -21.23
CA PRO A 21 20.89 -20.67 -21.42
C PRO A 21 21.23 -20.05 -22.78
N ARG A 22 20.27 -19.35 -23.39
CA ARG A 22 20.44 -18.64 -24.66
C ARG A 22 19.76 -17.28 -24.59
N GLU A 23 20.38 -16.31 -25.23
CA GLU A 23 19.89 -14.94 -25.37
C GLU A 23 18.60 -14.92 -26.22
N VAL A 24 17.55 -14.30 -25.68
CA VAL A 24 16.21 -14.30 -26.23
C VAL A 24 15.75 -12.86 -26.46
N ASP A 25 15.41 -12.51 -27.70
CA ASP A 25 14.89 -11.19 -28.07
C ASP A 25 13.38 -11.11 -27.77
N VAL A 26 12.97 -10.20 -26.87
CA VAL A 26 11.61 -10.11 -26.32
C VAL A 26 10.73 -9.16 -27.13
N ARG A 27 9.66 -9.67 -27.74
CA ARG A 27 8.61 -8.84 -28.38
C ARG A 27 7.41 -8.69 -27.46
N ARG A 28 6.98 -7.44 -27.20
CA ARG A 28 5.72 -7.15 -26.50
C ARG A 28 4.55 -7.44 -27.44
N VAL A 29 3.63 -8.32 -27.02
CA VAL A 29 2.36 -8.54 -27.71
C VAL A 29 1.27 -7.88 -26.87
N ALA A 30 0.96 -6.63 -27.19
CA ALA A 30 -0.23 -5.93 -26.71
C ALA A 30 -1.32 -5.94 -27.81
N PRO A 31 -2.62 -5.92 -27.46
CA PRO A 31 -3.68 -5.71 -28.45
C PRO A 31 -3.41 -4.42 -29.25
N ARG A 32 -3.58 -4.49 -30.56
CA ARG A 32 -3.25 -3.39 -31.50
C ARG A 32 -4.19 -2.19 -31.32
N SER A 33 -3.86 -1.32 -30.37
CA SER A 33 -3.89 0.16 -30.50
C SER A 33 -3.47 0.78 -29.17
N PHE A 34 -2.18 1.05 -29.01
CA PHE A 34 -1.74 2.13 -28.13
C PHE A 34 -0.43 2.68 -28.70
N GLU A 35 -0.53 3.80 -29.41
CA GLU A 35 0.62 4.69 -29.55
C GLU A 35 0.94 5.19 -28.14
N VAL A 36 2.10 4.82 -27.61
CA VAL A 36 2.66 5.48 -26.43
C VAL A 36 2.96 6.92 -26.85
N GLY A 37 1.99 7.80 -26.61
CA GLY A 37 2.19 9.23 -26.72
C GLY A 37 3.01 9.71 -25.53
N GLU A 38 4.17 10.31 -25.81
CA GLU A 38 4.83 11.23 -24.89
C GLU A 38 3.83 12.25 -24.33
N ASP A 39 3.88 12.42 -23.00
CA ASP A 39 3.39 13.55 -22.23
C ASP A 39 2.02 14.14 -22.59
N ARG A 40 1.01 13.82 -21.76
CA ARG A 40 0.23 14.82 -21.01
C ARG A 40 -0.22 14.23 -19.68
N GLY A 41 0.25 14.82 -18.58
CA GLY A 41 -0.25 14.57 -17.25
C GLY A 41 -1.74 14.86 -17.09
N GLY A 42 -2.33 14.27 -16.05
CA GLY A 42 -3.68 14.55 -15.58
C GLY A 42 -4.67 13.43 -15.90
N GLY A 43 -4.66 12.39 -15.08
CA GLY A 43 -5.66 11.33 -15.13
C GLY A 43 -5.47 10.21 -14.11
N GLY A 44 -4.67 10.41 -13.06
CA GLY A 44 -4.79 9.59 -11.86
C GLY A 44 -6.17 9.87 -11.25
N VAL A 45 -6.92 8.81 -10.93
CA VAL A 45 -8.07 8.96 -10.04
C VAL A 45 -7.52 9.55 -8.74
N ALA A 46 -7.83 10.83 -8.48
CA ALA A 46 -7.53 11.42 -7.18
C ALA A 46 -8.19 10.54 -6.11
N GLY A 47 -7.37 9.88 -5.28
CA GLY A 47 -7.83 8.98 -4.20
C GLY A 47 -7.81 7.47 -4.50
N GLY A 48 -7.13 6.98 -5.55
CA GLY A 48 -6.92 5.54 -5.77
C GLY A 48 -5.54 5.08 -5.30
N CYS A 49 -5.45 3.90 -4.68
CA CYS A 49 -4.18 3.30 -4.28
C CYS A 49 -3.27 3.02 -5.47
N ASP A 50 -1.95 3.08 -5.26
CA ASP A 50 -0.99 2.80 -6.32
C ASP A 50 -0.77 1.29 -6.53
N PRO A 51 -0.51 0.87 -7.78
CA PRO A 51 -0.20 -0.53 -8.07
C PRO A 51 1.17 -0.95 -7.53
N VAL A 52 1.23 -2.12 -6.91
CA VAL A 52 2.42 -2.78 -6.39
C VAL A 52 2.79 -3.96 -7.29
N VAL A 53 4.09 -4.12 -7.59
CA VAL A 53 4.61 -5.21 -8.42
C VAL A 53 5.30 -6.25 -7.54
N VAL A 54 4.95 -7.52 -7.69
CA VAL A 54 5.58 -8.66 -7.00
C VAL A 54 6.02 -9.73 -7.99
N ALA A 55 7.20 -10.30 -7.75
CA ALA A 55 7.80 -11.35 -8.56
C ALA A 55 8.71 -12.22 -7.69
N HIS A 56 8.80 -13.52 -7.98
CA HIS A 56 9.76 -14.43 -7.34
C HIS A 56 11.07 -14.54 -8.11
N THR A 57 11.06 -14.16 -9.38
CA THR A 57 12.22 -14.16 -10.27
C THR A 57 13.05 -12.88 -10.12
N ALA A 58 14.36 -12.97 -10.34
CA ALA A 58 15.25 -11.81 -10.47
C ALA A 58 15.24 -11.18 -11.88
N SER A 59 14.47 -11.73 -12.81
CA SER A 59 14.33 -11.24 -14.19
C SER A 59 13.77 -9.81 -14.25
N ASP A 60 14.34 -8.99 -15.13
CA ASP A 60 13.84 -7.66 -15.50
C ASP A 60 12.83 -7.69 -16.68
N PHE A 61 12.50 -8.91 -17.15
CA PHE A 61 11.62 -9.17 -18.29
C PHE A 61 12.12 -8.51 -19.60
N GLN A 62 13.41 -8.20 -19.68
CA GLN A 62 14.09 -7.69 -20.88
C GLN A 62 14.77 -8.83 -21.66
N PRO A 63 15.29 -8.55 -22.87
CA PRO A 63 16.13 -9.52 -23.57
C PRO A 63 17.28 -10.01 -22.69
N GLY A 64 17.40 -11.34 -22.59
CA GLY A 64 18.31 -11.97 -21.63
C GLY A 64 18.36 -13.48 -21.79
N GLU A 65 19.02 -14.14 -20.85
CA GLU A 65 19.12 -15.60 -20.80
C GLU A 65 18.03 -16.21 -19.91
N TYR A 66 17.26 -17.12 -20.49
CA TYR A 66 16.16 -17.81 -19.81
C TYR A 66 16.17 -19.31 -20.11
N VAL A 67 15.53 -20.09 -19.24
CA VAL A 67 15.39 -21.55 -19.43
C VAL A 67 13.95 -21.88 -19.82
N ALA A 68 13.74 -22.17 -21.11
CA ALA A 68 12.45 -22.61 -21.63
C ALA A 68 12.10 -24.02 -21.12
N GLN A 69 10.93 -24.18 -20.50
CA GLN A 69 10.49 -25.44 -19.90
C GLN A 69 9.80 -26.35 -20.92
N GLY A 70 10.59 -26.96 -21.81
CA GLY A 70 10.11 -27.85 -22.88
C GLY A 70 9.35 -29.12 -22.44
N GLY A 71 9.31 -29.41 -21.14
CA GLY A 71 8.62 -30.57 -20.58
C GLY A 71 7.14 -30.33 -20.28
N ILE A 72 6.66 -29.09 -20.39
CA ILE A 72 5.28 -28.73 -20.02
C ILE A 72 4.29 -29.20 -21.09
N ILE A 73 3.26 -29.92 -20.66
CA ILE A 73 2.24 -30.50 -21.55
C ILE A 73 0.89 -29.79 -21.44
N GLU A 74 -0.04 -30.13 -22.34
CA GLU A 74 -1.38 -29.54 -22.36
C GLU A 74 -2.14 -29.83 -21.06
N GLY A 75 -2.80 -28.80 -20.53
CA GLY A 75 -3.52 -28.82 -19.25
C GLY A 75 -2.63 -28.67 -18.02
N GLU A 76 -1.30 -28.57 -18.16
CA GLU A 76 -0.45 -28.17 -17.03
C GLU A 76 -0.51 -26.67 -16.81
N ILE A 77 -0.46 -26.27 -15.54
CA ILE A 77 -0.58 -24.88 -15.11
C ILE A 77 0.67 -24.51 -14.35
N ILE A 78 1.39 -23.49 -14.82
CA ILE A 78 2.45 -22.86 -14.03
C ILE A 78 1.81 -21.81 -13.13
N ALA A 79 2.23 -21.69 -11.88
CA ALA A 79 1.64 -20.72 -10.97
C ALA A 79 2.64 -20.19 -9.96
N THR A 80 2.42 -18.94 -9.56
CA THR A 80 3.24 -18.24 -8.57
C THR A 80 2.33 -17.70 -7.49
N ALA A 81 2.59 -18.10 -6.24
CA ALA A 81 1.87 -17.69 -5.06
C ALA A 81 2.65 -16.59 -4.34
N TYR A 82 2.02 -15.44 -4.12
CA TYR A 82 2.57 -14.27 -3.46
C TYR A 82 1.86 -14.06 -2.12
N GLU A 83 2.63 -14.06 -1.03
CA GLU A 83 2.15 -13.64 0.27
C GLU A 83 2.19 -12.11 0.33
N LEU A 84 1.06 -11.48 0.65
CA LEU A 84 0.87 -10.03 0.69
C LEU A 84 0.46 -9.62 2.12
N PRO A 85 0.57 -8.32 2.47
CA PRO A 85 0.08 -7.84 3.75
C PRO A 85 -1.42 -8.11 3.91
N ALA A 86 -1.86 -8.53 5.10
CA ALA A 86 -3.25 -8.94 5.36
C ALA A 86 -4.24 -7.78 5.10
N GLU A 87 -3.85 -6.57 5.49
CA GLU A 87 -4.60 -5.33 5.34
C GLU A 87 -4.67 -4.82 3.90
N ALA A 88 -3.84 -5.35 2.98
CA ALA A 88 -3.92 -5.01 1.57
C ALA A 88 -5.17 -5.58 0.90
N PHE A 89 -5.73 -6.67 1.46
CA PHE A 89 -6.89 -7.35 0.90
C PHE A 89 -8.21 -6.63 1.27
N PRO A 90 -9.19 -6.61 0.36
CA PRO A 90 -9.14 -7.18 -0.99
C PRO A 90 -8.23 -6.38 -1.93
N ILE A 91 -7.52 -7.08 -2.80
CA ILE A 91 -6.67 -6.47 -3.83
C ILE A 91 -7.36 -6.52 -5.20
N ARG A 92 -7.07 -5.55 -6.05
CA ARG A 92 -7.40 -5.56 -7.48
C ARG A 92 -6.21 -6.12 -8.26
N VAL A 93 -6.44 -7.06 -9.18
CA VAL A 93 -5.41 -7.52 -10.12
C VAL A 93 -5.37 -6.58 -11.32
N ASP A 94 -4.25 -5.90 -11.54
CA ASP A 94 -4.09 -4.97 -12.66
C ASP A 94 -3.38 -5.62 -13.86
N LEU A 95 -2.33 -6.39 -13.59
CA LEU A 95 -1.45 -6.95 -14.62
C LEU A 95 -0.87 -8.31 -14.19
N ILE A 96 -0.88 -9.28 -15.11
CA ILE A 96 -0.18 -10.55 -14.97
C ILE A 96 0.75 -10.69 -16.16
N GLU A 97 2.02 -10.96 -15.89
CA GLU A 97 3.06 -11.11 -16.91
C GLU A 97 3.71 -12.47 -16.80
N THR A 98 3.95 -13.14 -17.92
CA THR A 98 4.61 -14.45 -17.97
C THR A 98 5.47 -14.56 -19.21
N LEU A 99 6.75 -14.91 -19.03
CA LEU A 99 7.69 -15.01 -20.15
C LEU A 99 7.60 -16.38 -20.84
N PHE A 100 7.48 -16.35 -22.17
CA PHE A 100 7.57 -17.49 -23.05
C PHE A 100 8.78 -17.40 -23.97
N ALA A 101 9.32 -18.56 -24.34
CA ALA A 101 10.39 -18.67 -25.31
C ALA A 101 10.14 -19.80 -26.32
N THR A 102 10.59 -19.57 -27.54
CA THR A 102 10.89 -20.62 -28.53
C THR A 102 12.38 -20.91 -28.51
N SER A 103 12.76 -22.17 -28.70
CA SER A 103 14.17 -22.59 -28.76
C SER A 103 14.45 -23.31 -30.07
N SER A 104 15.00 -22.56 -31.03
CA SER A 104 15.26 -23.05 -32.40
C SER A 104 14.01 -23.61 -33.10
N ALA A 105 12.84 -22.97 -32.88
CA ALA A 105 11.60 -23.36 -33.52
C ALA A 105 11.74 -23.35 -35.05
N ALA A 106 11.32 -24.43 -35.70
CA ALA A 106 11.36 -24.58 -37.15
C ALA A 106 10.20 -23.86 -37.85
N VAL A 107 9.15 -23.54 -37.10
CA VAL A 107 7.91 -22.93 -37.58
C VAL A 107 7.49 -21.79 -36.65
N GLU A 108 6.56 -20.96 -37.13
CA GLU A 108 5.81 -20.07 -36.25
C GLU A 108 4.90 -20.92 -35.36
N THR A 109 4.84 -20.58 -34.07
CA THR A 109 4.10 -21.37 -33.07
C THR A 109 2.91 -20.56 -32.57
N THR A 110 1.72 -21.14 -32.58
CA THR A 110 0.51 -20.59 -31.93
C THR A 110 0.15 -21.43 -30.70
N THR A 111 0.20 -20.84 -29.51
CA THR A 111 -0.17 -21.50 -28.25
C THR A 111 -1.47 -20.91 -27.71
N ILE A 112 -2.45 -21.76 -27.40
CA ILE A 112 -3.68 -21.36 -26.69
C ILE A 112 -3.37 -21.44 -25.21
N TRP A 113 -3.60 -20.35 -24.50
CA TRP A 113 -3.27 -20.21 -23.08
C TRP A 113 -4.51 -19.80 -22.28
N ALA A 114 -4.50 -20.06 -20.97
CA ALA A 114 -5.48 -19.50 -20.04
C ALA A 114 -4.79 -18.88 -18.82
N VAL A 115 -5.34 -17.77 -18.34
CA VAL A 115 -4.91 -17.12 -17.09
C VAL A 115 -5.90 -17.48 -16.01
N HIS A 116 -5.36 -17.79 -14.83
CA HIS A 116 -6.09 -18.19 -13.65
C HIS A 116 -5.65 -17.36 -12.43
N VAL A 117 -6.59 -17.02 -11.56
CA VAL A 117 -6.32 -16.32 -10.29
C VAL A 117 -7.02 -17.04 -9.15
N TRP A 118 -6.33 -17.22 -8.02
CA TRP A 118 -6.85 -17.77 -6.78
C TRP A 118 -6.68 -16.76 -5.64
N SER A 119 -7.67 -16.73 -4.76
CA SER A 119 -7.51 -16.28 -3.38
C SER A 119 -6.94 -17.47 -2.59
N GLY A 120 -5.70 -17.33 -2.12
CA GLY A 120 -4.93 -18.38 -1.48
C GLY A 120 -4.06 -19.24 -2.40
N PRO A 121 -3.48 -20.33 -1.85
CA PRO A 121 -2.70 -21.31 -2.60
C PRO A 121 -3.55 -22.02 -3.67
N PRO A 122 -2.97 -22.44 -4.82
CA PRO A 122 -3.76 -22.96 -5.93
C PRO A 122 -4.37 -24.35 -5.67
N ASN A 123 -3.96 -25.03 -4.60
CA ASN A 123 -4.53 -26.30 -4.14
C ASN A 123 -5.71 -26.14 -3.18
N SER A 124 -6.13 -24.91 -2.84
CA SER A 124 -7.26 -24.63 -1.95
C SER A 124 -8.62 -24.88 -2.62
N GLY A 125 -8.68 -24.85 -3.95
CA GLY A 125 -9.92 -24.99 -4.71
C GLY A 125 -9.76 -24.59 -6.18
N PRO A 126 -10.89 -24.48 -6.92
CA PRO A 126 -10.86 -23.93 -8.27
C PRO A 126 -10.46 -22.44 -8.24
N PRO A 127 -9.90 -21.90 -9.35
CA PRO A 127 -9.61 -20.48 -9.44
C PRO A 127 -10.88 -19.66 -9.34
N MET A 128 -10.78 -18.49 -8.71
CA MET A 128 -11.89 -17.53 -8.64
C MET A 128 -12.09 -16.79 -9.96
N PHE A 129 -11.04 -16.68 -10.76
CA PHE A 129 -11.08 -16.11 -12.10
C PHE A 129 -10.30 -17.01 -13.06
N SER A 130 -10.88 -17.26 -14.23
CA SER A 130 -10.26 -18.05 -15.30
C SER A 130 -10.74 -17.53 -16.64
N ILE A 131 -9.80 -17.25 -17.55
CA ILE A 131 -10.12 -16.88 -18.93
C ILE A 131 -9.12 -17.50 -19.91
N THR A 132 -9.62 -17.96 -21.05
CA THR A 132 -8.83 -18.62 -22.10
C THR A 132 -8.70 -17.71 -23.32
N SER A 133 -7.52 -17.69 -23.94
CA SER A 133 -7.30 -17.00 -25.21
C SER A 133 -8.22 -17.57 -26.28
N ASP A 134 -9.01 -16.70 -26.93
CA ASP A 134 -10.00 -17.06 -27.95
C ASP A 134 -9.57 -16.66 -29.37
N GLY A 135 -8.48 -15.90 -29.49
CA GLY A 135 -7.96 -15.39 -30.75
C GLY A 135 -8.61 -14.07 -31.19
N ASP A 136 -9.64 -13.61 -30.48
CA ASP A 136 -10.41 -12.41 -30.77
C ASP A 136 -10.15 -11.31 -29.74
N ILE A 137 -10.65 -11.48 -28.51
CA ILE A 137 -10.44 -10.54 -27.39
C ILE A 137 -9.06 -10.77 -26.79
N LEU A 138 -8.73 -12.04 -26.56
CA LEU A 138 -7.43 -12.47 -26.05
C LEU A 138 -6.69 -13.20 -27.17
N PRO A 139 -5.67 -12.58 -27.78
CA PRO A 139 -4.93 -13.22 -28.85
C PRO A 139 -4.19 -14.46 -28.33
N HIS A 140 -4.14 -15.51 -29.15
CA HIS A 140 -3.24 -16.63 -28.89
C HIS A 140 -1.79 -16.15 -28.90
N LEU A 141 -0.93 -16.86 -28.16
CA LEU A 141 0.50 -16.57 -28.16
C LEU A 141 1.12 -17.04 -29.48
N GLN A 142 1.45 -16.08 -30.35
CA GLN A 142 2.14 -16.33 -31.61
C GLN A 142 3.61 -15.95 -31.50
N MET A 143 4.51 -16.90 -31.75
CA MET A 143 5.96 -16.68 -31.71
C MET A 143 6.62 -17.10 -33.03
N PRO A 144 7.58 -16.30 -33.55
CA PRO A 144 8.21 -16.58 -34.83
C PRO A 144 9.11 -17.83 -34.78
N PRO A 145 9.46 -18.41 -35.94
CA PRO A 145 10.51 -19.41 -36.03
C PRO A 145 11.83 -18.86 -35.48
N GLY A 146 12.65 -19.76 -34.93
CA GLY A 146 13.97 -19.44 -34.35
C GLY A 146 13.96 -19.50 -32.83
N THR A 147 14.89 -18.76 -32.22
CA THR A 147 14.96 -18.59 -30.77
C THR A 147 14.52 -17.17 -30.46
N SER A 148 13.43 -17.02 -29.73
CA SER A 148 12.81 -15.71 -29.45
C SER A 148 11.96 -15.77 -28.19
N GLY A 149 11.62 -14.61 -27.63
CA GLY A 149 10.90 -14.48 -26.39
C GLY A 149 9.72 -13.56 -26.54
N VAL A 150 8.70 -13.82 -25.75
CA VAL A 150 7.54 -12.94 -25.63
C VAL A 150 7.20 -12.84 -24.17
N ASN A 151 7.11 -11.61 -23.67
CA ASN A 151 6.45 -11.34 -22.42
C ASN A 151 4.94 -11.30 -22.71
N LEU A 152 4.23 -12.35 -22.27
CA LEU A 152 2.79 -12.44 -22.37
C LEU A 152 2.19 -11.60 -21.25
N ILE A 153 1.42 -10.58 -21.65
CA ILE A 153 0.84 -9.59 -20.73
C ILE A 153 -0.67 -9.75 -20.76
N PHE A 154 -1.26 -10.06 -19.59
CA PHE A 154 -2.69 -10.02 -19.35
C PHE A 154 -2.99 -8.83 -18.44
N SER A 155 -3.75 -7.85 -18.95
CA SER A 155 -4.12 -6.63 -18.22
C SER A 155 -5.64 -6.52 -18.10
N VAL A 156 -6.12 -6.02 -16.97
CA VAL A 156 -7.52 -5.61 -16.80
C VAL A 156 -7.60 -4.09 -17.04
N ASP A 157 -8.54 -3.63 -17.88
CA ASP A 157 -8.72 -2.20 -18.12
C ASP A 157 -9.20 -1.53 -16.82
N PRO A 158 -8.54 -0.49 -16.29
CA PRO A 158 -8.96 0.20 -15.06
C PRO A 158 -10.39 0.79 -15.11
N SER A 159 -10.92 1.01 -16.31
CA SER A 159 -12.28 1.52 -16.54
C SER A 159 -13.33 0.40 -16.67
N ASP A 160 -12.90 -0.87 -16.68
CA ASP A 160 -13.81 -2.01 -16.75
C ASP A 160 -14.64 -2.08 -15.46
N PRO A 161 -15.99 -2.13 -15.53
CA PRO A 161 -16.82 -2.35 -14.35
C PRO A 161 -16.59 -3.72 -13.70
N ASP A 162 -16.12 -4.72 -14.46
CA ASP A 162 -15.91 -6.10 -14.01
C ASP A 162 -14.43 -6.36 -13.67
N GLN A 163 -13.92 -5.60 -12.69
CA GLN A 163 -12.57 -5.79 -12.14
C GLN A 163 -12.38 -7.14 -11.43
N ILE A 164 -11.15 -7.65 -11.42
CA ILE A 164 -10.78 -8.86 -10.66
C ILE A 164 -10.36 -8.45 -9.25
N TRP A 165 -11.28 -8.56 -8.30
CA TRP A 165 -11.03 -8.32 -6.88
C TRP A 165 -10.80 -9.63 -6.13
N VAL A 166 -9.60 -9.80 -5.56
CA VAL A 166 -9.22 -10.98 -4.79
C VAL A 166 -9.44 -10.71 -3.29
N PRO A 167 -10.36 -11.41 -2.62
CA PRO A 167 -10.53 -11.31 -1.17
C PRO A 167 -9.41 -12.03 -0.43
N ASP A 168 -9.24 -11.74 0.85
CA ASP A 168 -8.40 -12.57 1.74
C ASP A 168 -9.14 -13.86 2.11
N ASP A 169 -8.48 -15.01 1.95
CA ASP A 169 -8.97 -16.31 2.44
C ASP A 169 -8.40 -16.67 3.84
N GLY A 170 -7.63 -15.74 4.43
CA GLY A 170 -6.93 -15.91 5.70
C GLY A 170 -5.53 -16.51 5.56
N SER A 171 -5.10 -16.85 4.33
CA SER A 171 -3.70 -17.20 4.05
C SER A 171 -2.87 -16.00 3.60
N HIS A 172 -3.49 -14.83 3.43
CA HIS A 172 -2.86 -13.60 2.94
C HIS A 172 -2.08 -13.82 1.63
N THR A 173 -2.54 -14.76 0.81
CA THR A 173 -1.85 -15.19 -0.41
C THR A 173 -2.73 -14.94 -1.62
N VAL A 174 -2.16 -14.41 -2.69
CA VAL A 174 -2.75 -14.45 -4.04
C VAL A 174 -1.92 -15.36 -4.92
N THR A 175 -2.56 -16.22 -5.71
CA THR A 175 -1.86 -17.03 -6.71
C THR A 175 -2.34 -16.65 -8.10
N VAL A 176 -1.40 -16.40 -9.00
CA VAL A 176 -1.68 -16.28 -10.44
C VAL A 176 -1.09 -17.48 -11.16
N GLY A 177 -1.79 -17.98 -12.17
CA GLY A 177 -1.35 -19.12 -12.94
C GLY A 177 -1.62 -18.97 -14.42
N LEU A 178 -0.83 -19.68 -15.21
CA LEU A 178 -0.96 -19.73 -16.64
C LEU A 178 -0.95 -21.18 -17.13
N GLU A 179 -2.01 -21.56 -17.82
CA GLU A 179 -2.23 -22.90 -18.36
C GLU A 179 -1.85 -22.95 -19.84
N ILE A 180 -1.16 -24.03 -20.23
CA ILE A 180 -1.04 -24.39 -21.64
C ILE A 180 -2.29 -25.18 -22.03
N VAL A 181 -3.30 -24.48 -22.55
CA VAL A 181 -4.56 -25.13 -22.98
C VAL A 181 -4.32 -25.96 -24.24
N GLN A 182 -3.55 -25.41 -25.18
CA GLN A 182 -3.18 -26.14 -26.39
C GLN A 182 -1.82 -25.70 -26.93
N HIS A 183 -0.99 -26.68 -27.26
CA HIS A 183 0.25 -26.47 -28.00
C HIS A 183 -0.02 -26.20 -29.49
N ASN A 184 0.96 -25.63 -30.19
CA ASN A 184 0.86 -25.39 -31.64
C ASN A 184 0.80 -26.70 -32.43
N GLN A 185 1.65 -27.65 -32.05
CA GLN A 185 1.63 -29.02 -32.55
C GLN A 185 1.65 -29.99 -31.36
N PRO A 186 0.47 -30.36 -30.84
CA PRO A 186 0.40 -31.28 -29.72
C PRO A 186 0.86 -32.68 -30.08
N GLU A 187 1.48 -33.33 -29.11
CA GLU A 187 1.88 -34.73 -29.23
C GLU A 187 0.67 -35.64 -29.12
N SER A 188 0.67 -36.77 -29.85
CA SER A 188 -0.45 -37.72 -29.77
C SER A 188 -0.63 -38.32 -28.37
N ASN A 189 0.45 -38.36 -27.57
CA ASN A 189 0.41 -38.72 -26.17
C ASN A 189 1.51 -37.94 -25.42
N PRO A 190 1.16 -36.82 -24.76
CA PRO A 190 2.13 -35.98 -24.08
C PRO A 190 2.84 -36.68 -22.90
N CYS A 191 2.25 -37.75 -22.35
CA CYS A 191 2.85 -38.53 -21.26
C CYS A 191 3.99 -39.45 -21.69
N LEU A 192 4.10 -39.75 -22.99
CA LEU A 192 5.13 -40.64 -23.54
C LEU A 192 6.14 -39.90 -24.41
N SER A 193 5.81 -38.68 -24.84
CA SER A 193 6.62 -37.88 -25.73
C SER A 193 6.44 -36.43 -25.35
N ALA A 194 7.51 -35.79 -24.89
CA ALA A 194 7.49 -34.39 -24.55
C ALA A 194 7.24 -33.54 -25.81
N PRO A 195 6.50 -32.41 -25.71
CA PRO A 195 6.24 -31.53 -26.84
C PRO A 195 7.54 -31.03 -27.45
N SER A 196 7.66 -31.14 -28.78
CA SER A 196 8.91 -30.77 -29.46
C SER A 196 9.17 -29.24 -29.41
N PRO A 197 10.38 -28.80 -28.99
CA PRO A 197 10.78 -27.39 -29.03
C PRO A 197 10.94 -26.83 -30.44
N LEU A 198 10.97 -27.69 -31.46
CA LEU A 198 10.99 -27.25 -32.85
C LEU A 198 9.62 -26.73 -33.32
N PHE A 199 8.53 -27.05 -32.61
CA PHE A 199 7.17 -26.76 -33.06
C PHE A 199 6.31 -26.04 -32.04
N ASN A 200 6.80 -25.84 -30.80
CA ASN A 200 6.03 -25.29 -29.69
C ASN A 200 6.83 -24.23 -28.92
N ALA A 201 6.11 -23.37 -28.19
CA ALA A 201 6.66 -22.38 -27.27
C ALA A 201 6.40 -22.81 -25.82
N PHE A 202 7.26 -22.38 -24.90
CA PHE A 202 7.21 -22.82 -23.50
C PHE A 202 7.40 -21.67 -22.52
N PRO A 203 6.79 -21.75 -21.32
CA PRO A 203 7.07 -20.79 -20.27
C PRO A 203 8.53 -20.92 -19.80
N CYS A 204 9.04 -19.83 -19.24
CA CYS A 204 10.44 -19.74 -18.84
C CYS A 204 10.63 -19.72 -17.32
N THR A 205 11.77 -20.25 -16.88
CA THR A 205 12.36 -19.90 -15.59
C THR A 205 13.60 -19.04 -15.78
N ASP A 206 14.01 -18.34 -14.74
CA ASP A 206 15.31 -17.66 -14.68
C ASP A 206 16.49 -18.64 -14.59
N THR A 207 17.70 -18.07 -14.50
CA THR A 207 18.98 -18.77 -14.59
C THR A 207 19.84 -18.68 -13.34
N ASP A 208 19.46 -17.87 -12.35
CA ASP A 208 20.11 -17.72 -11.04
C ASP A 208 19.78 -18.86 -10.07
N GLY A 209 18.86 -19.75 -10.48
CA GLY A 209 18.52 -20.97 -9.78
C GLY A 209 17.39 -20.76 -8.79
N LEU A 210 16.74 -21.85 -8.39
CA LEU A 210 15.51 -21.82 -7.59
C LEU A 210 15.69 -21.18 -6.20
N GLN A 211 15.26 -19.93 -6.04
CA GLN A 211 15.27 -19.18 -4.77
C GLN A 211 13.95 -19.36 -4.02
N GLN A 212 12.80 -19.35 -4.72
CA GLN A 212 11.46 -19.32 -4.13
C GLN A 212 10.74 -20.68 -4.27
N SER A 213 11.35 -21.74 -3.77
CA SER A 213 10.85 -23.12 -3.92
C SER A 213 9.45 -23.40 -3.34
N ASN A 214 8.97 -22.59 -2.39
CA ASN A 214 7.62 -22.69 -1.83
C ASN A 214 6.59 -21.79 -2.53
N GLY A 215 7.04 -20.72 -3.18
CA GLY A 215 6.22 -19.76 -3.90
C GLY A 215 5.94 -20.16 -5.36
N ASN A 216 6.78 -21.02 -5.93
CA ASN A 216 6.56 -21.59 -7.26
C ASN A 216 5.76 -22.89 -7.21
N TRP A 217 4.71 -22.93 -8.01
CA TRP A 217 3.79 -24.05 -8.13
C TRP A 217 3.67 -24.53 -9.58
N ILE A 218 3.27 -25.78 -9.72
CA ILE A 218 2.86 -26.36 -10.98
C ILE A 218 1.72 -27.36 -10.75
N TYR A 219 0.72 -27.34 -11.61
CA TYR A 219 -0.25 -28.41 -11.74
C TYR A 219 0.27 -29.43 -12.75
N VAL A 220 0.55 -30.64 -12.27
CA VAL A 220 1.09 -31.74 -13.09
C VAL A 220 -0.05 -32.65 -13.53
N GLN A 221 -0.14 -32.92 -14.83
CA GLN A 221 -1.13 -33.84 -15.38
C GLN A 221 -0.82 -35.30 -15.00
N ASP A 222 -1.86 -36.12 -14.85
CA ASP A 222 -1.69 -37.52 -14.47
C ASP A 222 -1.23 -38.39 -15.64
N CYS A 223 0.09 -38.57 -15.70
CA CYS A 223 0.76 -39.46 -16.64
C CYS A 223 1.15 -40.82 -16.02
N GLY A 224 0.58 -41.18 -14.87
CA GLY A 224 0.87 -42.41 -14.15
C GLY A 224 2.37 -42.57 -13.83
N ILE A 225 2.94 -43.75 -14.10
CA ILE A 225 4.36 -44.04 -13.83
C ILE A 225 5.34 -43.30 -14.76
N PHE A 226 4.85 -42.74 -15.87
CA PHE A 226 5.69 -42.10 -16.88
C PHE A 226 5.87 -40.60 -16.66
N GLY A 227 5.09 -39.99 -15.75
CA GLY A 227 5.19 -38.58 -15.42
C GLY A 227 5.60 -38.30 -13.99
N CYS A 228 5.57 -37.02 -13.66
CA CYS A 228 5.80 -36.51 -12.32
C CYS A 228 4.57 -36.74 -11.43
N PRO A 229 4.72 -36.68 -10.09
CA PRO A 229 3.59 -36.83 -9.19
C PRO A 229 2.48 -35.81 -9.50
N ALA A 230 1.32 -36.32 -9.94
CA ALA A 230 0.22 -35.51 -10.45
C ALA A 230 -0.41 -34.57 -9.41
N GLY A 231 -1.17 -33.60 -9.91
CA GLY A 231 -1.86 -32.56 -9.15
C GLY A 231 -0.97 -31.36 -8.83
N TRP A 232 -1.48 -30.47 -7.97
CA TRP A 232 -0.72 -29.31 -7.52
C TRP A 232 0.50 -29.70 -6.69
N LYS A 233 1.65 -29.15 -7.06
CA LYS A 233 2.92 -29.29 -6.35
C LYS A 233 3.61 -27.94 -6.24
N ARG A 234 4.12 -27.63 -5.04
CA ARG A 234 5.22 -26.67 -4.91
C ARG A 234 6.46 -27.27 -5.51
N PHE A 235 7.37 -26.42 -5.96
CA PHE A 235 8.67 -26.89 -6.41
C PHE A 235 9.41 -27.64 -5.29
N SER A 236 9.31 -27.17 -4.04
CA SER A 236 9.84 -27.86 -2.85
C SER A 236 9.39 -29.33 -2.72
N ASP A 237 8.17 -29.64 -3.17
CA ASP A 237 7.52 -30.95 -3.04
C ASP A 237 7.79 -31.87 -4.26
N LEU A 238 8.38 -31.34 -5.34
CA LEU A 238 8.74 -32.10 -6.54
C LEU A 238 10.06 -32.84 -6.39
N LEU A 239 10.17 -34.03 -6.98
CA LEU A 239 11.46 -34.69 -7.15
C LEU A 239 12.36 -33.83 -8.05
N SER A 240 13.68 -33.82 -7.80
CA SER A 240 14.62 -32.97 -8.54
C SER A 240 14.62 -33.18 -10.06
N VAL A 241 14.20 -34.36 -10.53
CA VAL A 241 14.07 -34.67 -11.97
C VAL A 241 12.86 -34.01 -12.63
N CYS A 242 11.85 -33.64 -11.83
CA CYS A 242 10.59 -33.03 -12.24
C CYS A 242 10.53 -31.53 -11.95
N ARG A 243 11.50 -31.03 -11.20
CA ARG A 243 11.52 -29.68 -10.67
C ARG A 243 12.27 -28.77 -11.63
N PRO A 244 11.66 -27.68 -12.11
CA PRO A 244 12.39 -26.64 -12.82
C PRO A 244 13.55 -26.11 -11.97
N SER A 245 14.64 -25.71 -12.63
CA SER A 245 15.88 -25.32 -11.95
C SER A 245 15.91 -23.89 -11.44
N GLY A 246 15.03 -23.02 -11.94
CA GLY A 246 14.87 -21.61 -11.55
C GLY A 246 13.45 -21.30 -11.07
N ASP A 247 13.21 -20.05 -10.72
CA ASP A 247 11.89 -19.51 -10.40
C ASP A 247 11.12 -19.19 -11.70
N TRP A 248 9.78 -19.29 -11.67
CA TRP A 248 8.98 -18.91 -12.84
C TRP A 248 9.22 -17.44 -13.17
N VAL A 249 9.44 -17.14 -14.46
CA VAL A 249 9.49 -15.76 -14.93
C VAL A 249 8.05 -15.26 -15.11
N GLN A 250 7.42 -15.02 -13.96
CA GLN A 250 6.05 -14.55 -13.81
C GLN A 250 6.02 -13.46 -12.74
N ARG A 251 5.21 -12.43 -12.96
CA ARG A 251 4.98 -11.36 -11.99
C ARG A 251 3.52 -10.88 -12.01
N LEU A 252 3.11 -10.29 -10.90
CA LEU A 252 1.78 -9.72 -10.69
C LEU A 252 1.92 -8.25 -10.32
N THR A 253 1.12 -7.40 -10.96
CA THR A 253 0.84 -6.04 -10.50
C THR A 253 -0.56 -6.00 -9.91
N TRP A 254 -0.68 -5.50 -8.68
CA TRP A 254 -1.94 -5.45 -7.94
C TRP A 254 -2.09 -4.14 -7.19
N THR A 255 -3.32 -3.71 -6.96
CA THR A 255 -3.65 -2.47 -6.23
C THR A 255 -4.49 -2.80 -4.99
N PRO A 256 -4.14 -2.35 -3.77
CA PRO A 256 -4.98 -2.56 -2.60
C PRO A 256 -6.30 -1.79 -2.71
N SER A 257 -7.37 -2.31 -2.11
CA SER A 257 -8.64 -1.57 -1.99
C SER A 257 -8.62 -0.48 -0.92
N VAL A 258 -7.71 -0.59 0.05
CA VAL A 258 -7.51 0.35 1.15
C VAL A 258 -6.00 0.54 1.34
N CYS A 259 -5.51 1.78 1.25
CA CYS A 259 -4.08 2.11 1.34
C CYS A 259 -3.76 3.13 2.43
N ASP A 260 -4.74 3.53 3.25
CA ASP A 260 -4.55 4.55 4.30
C ASP A 260 -3.48 4.16 5.34
N ASN A 261 -3.07 2.89 5.40
CA ASN A 261 -2.08 2.36 6.33
C ASN A 261 -0.78 1.86 5.67
N LEU A 262 -0.71 1.81 4.32
CA LEU A 262 0.47 1.36 3.59
C LEU A 262 1.30 2.54 3.11
N GLY A 263 2.59 2.34 2.92
CA GLY A 263 3.55 3.39 2.63
C GLY A 263 4.88 2.81 2.15
N ALA A 264 5.75 3.66 1.61
CA ALA A 264 7.09 3.25 1.21
C ALA A 264 7.93 2.90 2.44
N CYS A 265 8.48 1.69 2.43
CA CYS A 265 9.44 1.22 3.41
C CYS A 265 10.79 0.98 2.74
N CYS A 266 11.82 1.70 3.20
CA CYS A 266 13.18 1.54 2.70
C CYS A 266 13.98 0.55 3.55
N LEU A 267 14.29 -0.62 2.99
CA LEU A 267 15.05 -1.70 3.61
C LEU A 267 16.35 -1.93 2.84
N GLY A 268 17.49 -1.59 3.45
CA GLY A 268 18.81 -1.87 2.86
C GLY A 268 19.02 -1.27 1.46
N GLY A 269 18.42 -0.10 1.19
CA GLY A 269 18.49 0.58 -0.11
C GLY A 269 17.42 0.16 -1.13
N THR A 270 16.53 -0.77 -0.78
CA THR A 270 15.40 -1.21 -1.63
C THR A 270 14.08 -0.69 -1.06
N CYS A 271 13.15 -0.30 -1.92
CA CYS A 271 11.81 0.11 -1.51
C CYS A 271 10.81 -1.05 -1.58
N SER A 272 9.99 -1.19 -0.54
CA SER A 272 8.83 -2.08 -0.49
C SER A 272 7.63 -1.35 0.11
N SER A 273 6.42 -1.55 -0.43
CA SER A 273 5.19 -1.03 0.19
C SER A 273 4.75 -1.94 1.33
N LEU A 274 4.92 -1.48 2.57
CA LEU A 274 4.56 -2.20 3.80
C LEU A 274 3.64 -1.32 4.66
N ASP A 275 3.19 -1.78 5.81
CA ASP A 275 2.67 -0.92 6.87
C ASP A 275 3.82 -0.44 7.79
N GLU A 276 3.55 0.55 8.63
CA GLU A 276 4.54 1.14 9.55
C GLU A 276 5.17 0.08 10.48
N THR A 277 4.36 -0.82 11.05
CA THR A 277 4.83 -1.79 12.03
C THR A 277 5.76 -2.81 11.36
N THR A 278 5.32 -3.39 10.25
CA THR A 278 6.12 -4.36 9.49
C THR A 278 7.40 -3.74 8.94
N CYS A 279 7.34 -2.48 8.52
CA CYS A 279 8.52 -1.75 8.07
C CYS A 279 9.57 -1.61 9.19
N LEU A 280 9.14 -1.13 10.37
CA LEU A 280 10.02 -0.91 11.52
C LEU A 280 10.56 -2.23 12.08
N ASP A 281 9.74 -3.28 12.16
CA ASP A 281 10.15 -4.62 12.63
C ASP A 281 11.17 -5.28 11.71
N SER A 282 11.10 -4.98 10.41
CA SER A 282 12.08 -5.44 9.42
C SER A 282 13.39 -4.63 9.46
N GLY A 283 13.47 -3.59 10.30
CA GLY A 283 14.60 -2.66 10.37
C GLY A 283 14.64 -1.67 9.21
N GLY A 284 13.49 -1.42 8.57
CA GLY A 284 13.33 -0.48 7.47
C GLY A 284 13.01 0.94 7.95
N LEU A 285 13.23 1.92 7.07
CA LEU A 285 12.81 3.30 7.30
C LEU A 285 11.45 3.55 6.65
N TRP A 286 10.45 3.80 7.49
CA TRP A 286 9.11 4.16 7.07
C TRP A 286 9.05 5.60 6.55
N GLN A 287 8.47 5.81 5.37
CA GLN A 287 8.33 7.14 4.77
C GLN A 287 6.98 7.81 5.07
N GLY A 288 6.08 7.12 5.77
CA GLY A 288 4.73 7.62 6.09
C GLY A 288 3.65 6.92 5.28
N ALA A 289 2.44 6.88 5.83
CA ALA A 289 1.29 6.30 5.14
C ALA A 289 0.94 7.09 3.87
N GLY A 290 0.54 6.38 2.81
CA GLY A 290 0.23 6.94 1.50
C GLY A 290 1.45 7.29 0.63
N THR A 291 2.69 7.12 1.13
CA THR A 291 3.90 7.28 0.30
C THR A 291 4.14 6.06 -0.58
N THR A 292 4.81 6.25 -1.72
CA THR A 292 4.92 5.21 -2.76
C THR A 292 6.38 4.88 -3.05
N CYS A 293 6.66 3.63 -3.43
CA CYS A 293 7.99 3.24 -3.91
C CYS A 293 8.34 3.76 -5.30
N PHE A 294 7.42 4.49 -5.94
CA PHE A 294 7.71 5.22 -7.17
C PHE A 294 8.31 6.60 -6.86
N ASP A 295 7.82 7.27 -5.82
CA ASP A 295 8.25 8.62 -5.44
C ASP A 295 9.49 8.62 -4.52
N ILE A 296 9.77 7.49 -3.87
CA ILE A 296 10.88 7.33 -2.93
C ILE A 296 12.02 6.51 -3.55
N ASP A 297 13.17 7.15 -3.75
CA ASP A 297 14.41 6.45 -4.10
C ASP A 297 15.18 6.07 -2.84
N CYS A 298 15.03 4.82 -2.40
CA CYS A 298 15.73 4.31 -1.22
C CYS A 298 17.25 4.20 -1.38
N SER A 299 17.81 4.43 -2.58
CA SER A 299 19.25 4.47 -2.80
C SER A 299 19.87 5.83 -2.49
N GLU A 300 19.06 6.87 -2.28
CA GLU A 300 19.53 8.19 -1.88
C GLU A 300 19.93 8.22 -0.40
N THR A 301 20.88 9.10 -0.08
CA THR A 301 21.31 9.32 1.31
C THR A 301 20.31 10.19 2.05
N ALA A 302 20.29 10.04 3.38
CA ALA A 302 19.53 10.86 4.30
C ALA A 302 20.46 11.54 5.32
N PRO A 303 20.02 12.60 5.99
CA PRO A 303 20.69 13.14 7.16
C PRO A 303 20.68 12.09 8.28
N CYS A 304 21.85 11.77 8.84
CA CYS A 304 21.97 10.86 9.98
C CYS A 304 22.39 11.65 11.22
N CYS A 305 21.46 11.79 12.17
CA CYS A 305 21.62 12.59 13.38
C CYS A 305 22.12 11.76 14.56
N PHE A 306 23.18 12.21 15.22
CA PHE A 306 23.76 11.51 16.38
C PHE A 306 23.51 12.27 17.68
N GLN A 307 22.66 11.72 18.55
CA GLN A 307 22.24 12.39 19.80
C GLN A 307 23.43 12.75 20.72
N SER A 308 24.48 11.93 20.73
CA SER A 308 25.66 12.18 21.58
C SER A 308 26.51 13.39 21.17
N THR A 309 26.43 13.82 19.92
CA THR A 309 27.27 14.90 19.38
C THR A 309 26.46 16.07 18.82
N GLY A 310 25.15 15.89 18.59
CA GLY A 310 24.33 16.82 17.81
C GLY A 310 24.75 16.88 16.33
N GLY A 311 25.68 16.02 15.89
CA GLY A 311 26.23 16.05 14.55
C GLY A 311 25.33 15.35 13.54
N CYS A 312 25.36 15.85 12.31
CA CYS A 312 24.71 15.24 11.14
C CYS A 312 25.76 14.70 10.15
N VAL A 313 25.57 13.47 9.67
CA VAL A 313 26.36 12.90 8.57
C VAL A 313 25.43 12.38 7.49
N GLN A 314 25.77 12.56 6.21
CA GLN A 314 25.01 11.98 5.10
C GLN A 314 25.33 10.49 4.97
N LEU A 315 24.34 9.64 5.22
CA LEU A 315 24.44 8.18 5.12
C LEU A 315 23.15 7.62 4.52
N ASP A 316 23.20 6.45 3.89
CA ASP A 316 21.97 5.71 3.66
C ASP A 316 21.31 5.35 5.01
N PRO A 317 19.97 5.27 5.07
CA PRO A 317 19.25 5.02 6.32
C PRO A 317 19.70 3.76 7.08
N GLY A 318 20.03 2.69 6.36
CA GLY A 318 20.48 1.43 6.98
C GLY A 318 21.81 1.59 7.70
N ASN A 319 22.80 2.22 7.06
CA ASN A 319 24.07 2.53 7.70
C ASN A 319 23.94 3.55 8.83
N CYS A 320 22.97 4.47 8.77
CA CYS A 320 22.70 5.38 9.87
C CYS A 320 22.27 4.64 11.15
N LEU A 321 21.31 3.72 11.04
CA LEU A 321 20.85 2.90 12.16
C LEU A 321 21.97 2.01 12.70
N LEU A 322 22.75 1.38 11.82
CA LEU A 322 23.91 0.56 12.22
C LEU A 322 25.00 1.38 12.93
N ALA A 323 25.15 2.66 12.58
CA ALA A 323 26.04 3.58 13.24
C ALA A 323 25.49 4.11 14.58
N GLY A 324 24.24 3.79 14.93
CA GLY A 324 23.55 4.26 16.13
C GLY A 324 23.05 5.70 16.03
N GLY A 325 22.86 6.21 14.81
CA GLY A 325 22.21 7.49 14.55
C GLY A 325 20.72 7.34 14.26
N VAL A 326 20.03 8.47 14.20
CA VAL A 326 18.62 8.58 13.80
C VAL A 326 18.57 9.13 12.38
N PRO A 327 18.08 8.36 11.39
CA PRO A 327 17.96 8.85 10.01
C PRO A 327 16.80 9.84 9.89
N GLY A 328 17.02 10.93 9.15
CA GLY A 328 16.00 11.87 8.70
C GLY A 328 15.35 11.43 7.40
N ALA A 329 14.63 12.35 6.73
CA ALA A 329 13.98 12.04 5.46
C ALA A 329 15.01 11.81 4.34
N ILE A 330 14.68 10.89 3.43
CA ILE A 330 15.54 10.55 2.30
C ILE A 330 15.59 11.73 1.31
N GLY A 331 16.78 11.98 0.75
CA GLY A 331 17.02 13.09 -0.17
C GLY A 331 17.31 14.43 0.51
N GLU A 332 17.13 14.53 1.84
CA GLU A 332 17.50 15.73 2.59
C GLU A 332 19.00 15.80 2.89
N ASN A 333 19.53 17.03 2.90
CA ASN A 333 20.93 17.27 3.22
C ASN A 333 21.11 17.68 4.68
N CYS A 334 22.22 17.25 5.28
CA CYS A 334 22.63 17.68 6.62
C CYS A 334 22.86 19.19 6.75
N GLY A 335 22.93 19.93 5.64
CA GLY A 335 23.02 21.39 5.65
C GLY A 335 21.67 22.08 5.88
N ASP A 336 20.57 21.38 5.59
CA ASP A 336 19.21 21.90 5.67
C ASP A 336 18.45 21.36 6.89
N VAL A 337 18.95 20.29 7.49
CA VAL A 337 18.35 19.62 8.65
C VAL A 337 19.09 19.97 9.95
N ILE A 338 18.32 20.43 10.93
CA ILE A 338 18.80 20.68 12.30
C ILE A 338 18.54 19.41 13.11
N CYS A 339 19.62 18.74 13.51
CA CYS A 339 19.52 17.57 14.39
C CYS A 339 19.21 17.98 15.83
N PHE A 340 18.16 17.40 16.41
CA PHE A 340 17.73 17.65 17.80
C PHE A 340 17.56 19.14 18.10
N PRO A 341 16.61 19.83 17.43
CA PRO A 341 16.40 21.25 17.63
C PRO A 341 15.98 21.55 19.08
N GLU A 342 16.56 22.59 19.68
CA GLU A 342 16.22 23.06 21.01
C GLU A 342 15.94 24.56 20.97
N GLY A 343 14.91 25.01 21.67
CA GLY A 343 14.48 26.41 21.60
C GLY A 343 13.44 26.79 22.63
N ALA A 344 12.89 27.99 22.49
CA ALA A 344 11.85 28.52 23.36
C ALA A 344 10.50 27.84 23.08
N CYS A 345 9.76 27.56 24.14
CA CYS A 345 8.44 26.98 24.11
C CYS A 345 7.44 27.91 24.82
N CYS A 346 6.43 28.39 24.10
CA CYS A 346 5.35 29.19 24.68
C CYS A 346 4.25 28.27 25.21
N LEU A 347 3.98 28.30 26.50
CA LEU A 347 2.92 27.50 27.13
C LEU A 347 1.54 28.19 27.03
N PRO A 348 0.43 27.44 27.16
CA PRO A 348 -0.93 28.00 27.09
C PRO A 348 -1.25 29.07 28.12
N ASP A 349 -0.50 29.13 29.23
CA ASP A 349 -0.65 30.13 30.28
C ASP A 349 0.12 31.44 29.99
N GLY A 350 0.78 31.54 28.83
CA GLY A 350 1.60 32.67 28.42
C GLY A 350 3.03 32.62 28.95
N SER A 351 3.38 31.61 29.77
CA SER A 351 4.76 31.43 30.22
C SER A 351 5.63 30.88 29.10
N CYS A 352 6.95 31.09 29.22
CA CYS A 352 7.93 30.61 28.24
C CYS A 352 9.00 29.77 28.92
N VAL A 353 9.36 28.64 28.31
CA VAL A 353 10.44 27.75 28.76
C VAL A 353 11.51 27.61 27.68
N ASP A 354 12.77 27.85 28.04
CA ASP A 354 13.94 27.73 27.16
C ASP A 354 14.42 26.28 27.03
N GLY A 355 15.03 25.96 25.89
CA GLY A 355 15.80 24.73 25.68
C GLY A 355 14.98 23.46 25.65
N LEU A 356 13.72 23.53 25.20
CA LEU A 356 12.90 22.34 24.98
C LEU A 356 13.01 21.87 23.54
N SER A 357 12.87 20.54 23.33
CA SER A 357 12.64 19.99 22.00
C SER A 357 11.21 20.29 21.53
N PRO A 358 10.91 20.16 20.23
CA PRO A 358 9.53 20.25 19.74
C PRO A 358 8.59 19.26 20.44
N GLU A 359 9.03 18.02 20.67
CA GLU A 359 8.19 17.00 21.32
C GLU A 359 7.96 17.31 22.81
N ASP A 360 9.00 17.77 23.53
CA ASP A 360 8.88 18.16 24.93
C ASP A 360 8.00 19.40 25.10
N CYS A 361 8.06 20.34 24.15
CA CYS A 361 7.19 21.51 24.14
C CYS A 361 5.72 21.13 23.92
N GLU A 362 5.44 20.24 22.97
CA GLU A 362 4.10 19.71 22.71
C GLU A 362 3.57 18.91 23.90
N ALA A 363 4.42 18.14 24.59
CA ALA A 363 4.03 17.41 25.81
C ALA A 363 3.55 18.34 26.94
N LEU A 364 3.99 19.61 26.94
CA LEU A 364 3.50 20.66 27.83
C LEU A 364 2.31 21.45 27.26
N SER A 365 1.73 20.98 26.14
CA SER A 365 0.72 21.70 25.37
C SER A 365 1.18 23.08 24.86
N GLY A 366 2.50 23.28 24.75
CA GLY A 366 3.11 24.52 24.31
C GLY A 366 3.34 24.58 22.80
N LEU A 367 3.67 25.78 22.32
CA LEU A 367 4.05 26.07 20.94
C LEU A 367 5.54 26.35 20.84
N PHE A 368 6.25 25.48 20.12
CA PHE A 368 7.69 25.61 19.87
C PHE A 368 7.98 26.78 18.91
N GLN A 369 8.99 27.58 19.25
CA GLN A 369 9.26 28.85 18.54
C GLN A 369 10.37 28.75 17.50
N GLY A 370 11.03 27.59 17.42
CA GLY A 370 12.11 27.31 16.49
C GLY A 370 13.46 27.10 17.18
N ASP A 371 14.37 26.41 16.50
CA ASP A 371 15.71 26.11 17.01
C ASP A 371 16.51 27.38 17.31
N GLY A 372 17.22 27.38 18.43
CA GLY A 372 18.08 28.48 18.87
C GLY A 372 17.32 29.74 19.32
N THR A 373 15.99 29.69 19.43
CA THR A 373 15.20 30.78 20.02
C THR A 373 15.30 30.78 21.55
N GLU A 374 15.26 31.97 22.14
CA GLU A 374 15.30 32.16 23.60
C GLU A 374 14.05 32.94 24.04
N CYS A 375 13.51 32.61 25.22
CA CYS A 375 12.33 33.25 25.81
C CYS A 375 12.51 34.76 26.03
N LEU A 376 13.74 35.24 26.19
CA LEU A 376 14.01 36.68 26.34
C LEU A 376 13.65 37.49 25.08
N GLY A 377 13.65 36.86 23.90
CA GLY A 377 13.33 37.49 22.61
C GLY A 377 12.00 37.04 21.99
N THR A 378 11.32 36.09 22.63
CA THR A 378 10.08 35.49 22.16
C THR A 378 8.90 36.13 22.91
N ASP A 379 7.88 36.57 22.17
CA ASP A 379 6.64 37.07 22.76
C ASP A 379 5.63 35.92 22.88
N CYS A 380 5.41 35.44 24.10
CA CYS A 380 4.38 34.46 24.40
C CYS A 380 3.14 35.20 24.92
N PRO A 381 2.10 35.40 24.10
CA PRO A 381 0.93 36.15 24.53
C PRO A 381 0.21 35.41 25.67
N GLU A 382 -0.07 36.13 26.75
CA GLU A 382 -0.92 35.61 27.83
C GLU A 382 -2.35 35.36 27.32
N PRO A 383 -3.01 34.28 27.77
CA PRO A 383 -4.37 33.99 27.35
C PRO A 383 -5.36 35.03 27.87
N THR A 384 -6.18 35.56 26.98
CA THR A 384 -7.28 36.47 27.35
C THR A 384 -8.59 35.71 27.58
N GLY A 385 -9.46 36.29 28.39
CA GLY A 385 -10.80 35.77 28.66
C GLY A 385 -11.76 36.88 29.11
N ALA A 386 -13.04 36.55 29.22
CA ALA A 386 -14.08 37.45 29.71
C ALA A 386 -13.81 37.84 31.16
N ALA A 387 -13.71 39.15 31.40
CA ALA A 387 -13.58 39.77 32.70
C ALA A 387 -14.86 40.53 33.01
N CYS A 388 -15.63 40.00 33.96
CA CYS A 388 -16.97 40.46 34.29
C CYS A 388 -16.97 41.44 35.45
N PHE A 389 -17.43 42.66 35.19
CA PHE A 389 -17.57 43.70 36.19
C PHE A 389 -18.92 43.58 36.92
N ALA A 390 -19.00 44.17 38.11
CA ALA A 390 -20.20 44.06 38.97
C ALA A 390 -21.46 44.72 38.38
N ASP A 391 -21.32 45.55 37.35
CA ASP A 391 -22.39 46.22 36.63
C ASP A 391 -22.84 45.48 35.36
N GLY A 392 -22.34 44.26 35.12
CA GLY A 392 -22.65 43.46 33.93
C GLY A 392 -21.76 43.78 32.72
N PHE A 393 -20.90 44.81 32.82
CA PHE A 393 -19.94 45.12 31.75
C PHE A 393 -18.89 44.01 31.62
N CYS A 394 -18.46 43.72 30.39
CA CYS A 394 -17.47 42.70 30.08
C CYS A 394 -16.34 43.26 29.21
N LEU A 395 -15.09 42.91 29.54
CA LEU A 395 -13.93 43.12 28.68
C LEU A 395 -13.14 41.82 28.51
N THR A 396 -12.54 41.61 27.35
CA THR A 396 -11.57 40.53 27.14
C THR A 396 -10.21 40.97 27.68
N LEU A 397 -9.82 40.44 28.84
CA LEU A 397 -8.59 40.78 29.55
C LEU A 397 -7.80 39.52 29.90
N THR A 398 -6.50 39.67 30.15
CA THR A 398 -5.72 38.63 30.83
C THR A 398 -6.22 38.46 32.27
N ALA A 399 -5.94 37.31 32.89
CA ALA A 399 -6.33 37.06 34.28
C ALA A 399 -5.78 38.12 35.25
N GLY A 400 -4.53 38.56 35.05
CA GLY A 400 -3.89 39.56 35.88
C GLY A 400 -4.45 40.98 35.70
N GLU A 401 -4.86 41.35 34.48
CA GLU A 401 -5.54 42.62 34.21
C GLU A 401 -6.95 42.64 34.82
N ALA A 402 -7.68 41.51 34.75
CA ALA A 402 -9.00 41.38 35.36
C ALA A 402 -8.93 41.53 36.89
N GLU A 403 -7.97 40.90 37.56
CA GLU A 403 -7.75 41.06 39.01
C GLU A 403 -7.43 42.53 39.36
N GLN A 404 -6.55 43.18 38.61
CA GLN A 404 -6.21 44.60 38.81
C GLN A 404 -7.40 45.53 38.60
N ALA A 405 -8.29 45.19 37.66
CA ALA A 405 -9.51 45.93 37.39
C ALA A 405 -10.65 45.62 38.39
N GLY A 406 -10.48 44.63 39.27
CA GLY A 406 -11.51 44.16 40.20
C GLY A 406 -12.66 43.42 39.52
N ALA A 407 -12.43 42.86 38.32
CA ALA A 407 -13.38 42.07 37.55
C ALA A 407 -13.25 40.57 37.89
N ASN A 408 -14.35 39.83 37.75
CA ASN A 408 -14.35 38.37 37.89
C ASN A 408 -13.98 37.72 36.55
N TRP A 409 -12.82 37.06 36.50
CA TRP A 409 -12.32 36.42 35.28
C TRP A 409 -12.93 35.03 35.08
N ARG A 410 -13.47 34.77 33.88
CA ARG A 410 -14.25 33.55 33.59
C ARG A 410 -13.45 32.40 33.00
N GLY A 411 -12.17 32.61 32.72
CA GLY A 411 -11.29 31.58 32.17
C GLY A 411 -10.75 31.94 30.78
N PRO A 412 -9.68 31.28 30.33
CA PRO A 412 -9.06 31.55 29.03
C PRO A 412 -10.00 31.15 27.89
N GLY A 413 -10.06 31.96 26.83
CA GLY A 413 -10.90 31.68 25.65
C GLY A 413 -12.39 32.04 25.79
N THR A 414 -12.85 32.44 26.98
CA THR A 414 -14.22 32.98 27.16
C THR A 414 -14.36 34.35 26.50
N THR A 415 -15.52 34.63 25.91
CA THR A 415 -15.80 35.88 25.18
C THR A 415 -16.76 36.79 25.94
N CYS A 416 -16.79 38.06 25.54
CA CYS A 416 -17.77 39.04 26.00
C CYS A 416 -18.94 39.17 25.02
N GLU A 417 -19.30 38.08 24.35
CA GLU A 417 -20.47 38.06 23.48
C GLU A 417 -21.74 38.04 24.34
N ASP A 418 -22.76 38.73 23.83
CA ASP A 418 -24.11 38.87 24.37
C ASP A 418 -25.03 38.37 23.25
N LEU A 419 -25.33 37.06 23.26
CA LEU A 419 -26.02 36.39 22.16
C LEU A 419 -27.53 36.56 22.23
N ASP A 420 -28.09 36.79 23.42
CA ASP A 420 -29.53 36.99 23.64
C ASP A 420 -29.95 38.48 23.60
N GLY A 421 -28.99 39.40 23.71
CA GLY A 421 -29.16 40.83 23.60
C GLY A 421 -29.70 41.51 24.86
N ASP A 422 -29.57 40.89 26.03
CA ASP A 422 -30.09 41.41 27.30
C ASP A 422 -29.23 42.59 27.87
N GLY A 423 -28.04 42.80 27.31
CA GLY A 423 -27.09 43.84 27.70
C GLY A 423 -26.03 43.39 28.71
N ILE A 424 -25.98 42.11 29.06
CA ILE A 424 -24.96 41.41 29.85
C ILE A 424 -24.30 40.40 28.92
N ALA A 425 -22.98 40.24 29.00
CA ALA A 425 -22.34 39.16 28.23
C ALA A 425 -22.72 37.79 28.82
N ASP A 426 -22.95 36.78 27.99
CA ASP A 426 -23.36 35.42 28.40
C ASP A 426 -22.39 34.83 29.45
N ALA A 427 -21.09 35.07 29.27
CA ALA A 427 -20.06 34.63 30.22
C ALA A 427 -20.15 35.32 31.60
N CYS A 428 -20.81 36.48 31.67
CA CYS A 428 -20.93 37.33 32.85
C CYS A 428 -22.23 37.15 33.61
N GLU A 429 -23.19 36.43 33.05
CA GLU A 429 -24.38 36.01 33.76
C GLU A 429 -24.00 35.17 34.99
N SER A 430 -24.80 35.30 36.05
CA SER A 430 -24.82 34.29 37.10
C SER A 430 -25.42 33.06 36.46
N PRO A 431 -24.82 31.85 36.56
CA PRO A 431 -25.28 30.67 35.81
C PRO A 431 -26.79 30.56 35.93
N GLY A 432 -27.46 30.93 34.84
CA GLY A 432 -28.91 30.97 34.76
C GLY A 432 -29.44 29.58 35.02
N ILE A 433 -30.67 29.48 35.48
CA ILE A 433 -31.34 28.19 35.54
C ILE A 433 -31.35 27.68 34.09
N PRO A 434 -30.75 26.51 33.77
CA PRO A 434 -30.71 26.06 32.38
C PRO A 434 -32.13 25.94 31.81
N GLY A 435 -32.47 26.77 30.83
CA GLY A 435 -33.83 26.86 30.30
C GLY A 435 -34.60 28.12 30.68
N ASP A 436 -34.04 29.05 31.46
CA ASP A 436 -34.57 30.42 31.65
C ASP A 436 -34.04 31.27 30.49
N PHE A 437 -34.86 31.40 29.44
CA PHE A 437 -34.47 32.04 28.18
C PHE A 437 -34.92 33.49 28.08
N ASP A 438 -35.81 33.95 28.98
CA ASP A 438 -36.20 35.36 29.06
C ASP A 438 -35.59 36.11 30.26
N GLY A 439 -34.78 35.42 31.06
CA GLY A 439 -33.94 35.98 32.12
C GLY A 439 -34.74 36.37 33.37
N ASP A 440 -35.96 35.87 33.53
CA ASP A 440 -36.85 36.27 34.62
C ASP A 440 -36.68 35.46 35.92
N SER A 441 -35.72 34.53 35.93
CA SER A 441 -35.38 33.61 37.02
C SER A 441 -36.38 32.48 37.26
N ASP A 442 -37.35 32.30 36.37
CA ASP A 442 -38.22 31.14 36.31
C ASP A 442 -38.01 30.37 34.99
N VAL A 443 -38.42 29.09 34.97
CA VAL A 443 -38.48 28.28 33.74
C VAL A 443 -39.93 27.86 33.57
N ASP A 444 -40.62 28.55 32.67
CA ASP A 444 -42.07 28.46 32.51
C ASP A 444 -42.54 28.43 31.03
N GLY A 445 -43.83 28.72 30.83
CA GLY A 445 -44.44 28.68 29.49
C GLY A 445 -43.92 29.74 28.52
N VAL A 446 -43.33 30.84 29.02
CA VAL A 446 -42.70 31.87 28.20
C VAL A 446 -41.38 31.34 27.65
N ASP A 447 -40.56 30.71 28.49
CA ASP A 447 -39.32 30.06 28.08
C ASP A 447 -39.55 28.91 27.12
N LEU A 448 -40.61 28.12 27.31
CA LEU A 448 -40.98 27.07 26.35
C LEU A 448 -41.32 27.68 24.98
N GLY A 449 -41.92 28.86 24.97
CA GLY A 449 -42.18 29.61 23.75
C GLY A 449 -40.90 29.98 23.01
N LEU A 450 -39.87 30.43 23.75
CA LEU A 450 -38.55 30.76 23.20
C LEU A 450 -37.79 29.50 22.77
N PHE A 451 -37.82 28.43 23.58
CA PHE A 451 -37.23 27.14 23.27
C PHE A 451 -37.70 26.60 21.91
N LEU A 452 -39.01 26.66 21.64
CA LEU A 452 -39.59 26.17 20.39
C LEU A 452 -39.23 27.01 19.16
N LEU A 453 -38.72 28.24 19.32
CA LEU A 453 -38.21 29.02 18.20
C LEU A 453 -36.89 28.47 17.65
N GLY A 454 -36.07 27.89 18.52
CA GLY A 454 -34.77 27.29 18.18
C GLY A 454 -34.84 25.84 17.71
N TRP A 455 -36.03 25.24 17.63
CA TRP A 455 -36.20 23.81 17.33
C TRP A 455 -35.54 23.41 15.99
N GLY A 456 -34.61 22.45 16.06
CA GLY A 456 -33.83 21.94 14.93
C GLY A 456 -32.67 22.84 14.49
N THR A 457 -32.28 23.82 15.31
CA THR A 457 -31.12 24.69 15.07
C THR A 457 -30.13 24.63 16.24
N PRO A 458 -28.82 24.84 16.00
CA PRO A 458 -27.87 25.12 17.08
C PRO A 458 -28.19 26.47 17.71
N GLY A 459 -27.83 26.66 18.98
CA GLY A 459 -28.00 27.95 19.65
C GLY A 459 -28.28 27.80 21.15
N PRO A 460 -28.78 28.86 21.81
CA PRO A 460 -28.95 28.87 23.27
C PRO A 460 -29.96 27.83 23.77
N THR A 461 -30.82 27.33 22.89
CA THR A 461 -31.82 26.30 23.20
C THR A 461 -31.27 24.86 23.11
N ASP A 462 -30.04 24.67 22.63
CA ASP A 462 -29.30 23.39 22.69
C ASP A 462 -28.64 23.26 24.07
N LEU A 463 -29.34 22.58 24.97
CA LEU A 463 -28.95 22.47 26.39
C LEU A 463 -27.94 21.34 26.62
N ASN A 464 -27.77 20.44 25.66
CA ASN A 464 -26.86 19.30 25.77
C ASN A 464 -25.55 19.48 24.97
N GLY A 465 -25.50 20.47 24.07
CA GLY A 465 -24.32 20.88 23.33
C GLY A 465 -23.99 19.96 22.15
N ASP A 466 -25.01 19.35 21.51
CA ASP A 466 -24.83 18.47 20.34
C ASP A 466 -25.14 19.15 19.00
N ASP A 467 -25.13 20.49 18.99
CA ASP A 467 -25.37 21.39 17.86
C ASP A 467 -26.79 21.30 17.29
N THR A 468 -27.76 20.78 18.04
CA THR A 468 -29.15 20.78 17.62
C THR A 468 -30.12 20.88 18.80
N THR A 469 -31.10 21.77 18.71
CA THR A 469 -32.21 21.79 19.68
C THR A 469 -33.26 20.74 19.29
N ASP A 470 -33.38 19.67 20.07
CA ASP A 470 -34.37 18.63 19.84
C ASP A 470 -35.09 18.13 21.11
N GLY A 471 -35.63 16.90 21.03
CA GLY A 471 -36.36 16.28 22.13
C GLY A 471 -35.50 15.98 23.36
N VAL A 472 -34.18 15.85 23.21
CA VAL A 472 -33.22 15.67 24.31
C VAL A 472 -33.11 16.97 25.09
N ASP A 473 -32.95 18.11 24.41
CA ASP A 473 -32.90 19.44 25.04
C ASP A 473 -34.23 19.79 25.68
N LEU A 474 -35.35 19.42 25.06
CA LEU A 474 -36.67 19.61 25.67
C LEU A 474 -36.79 18.82 26.98
N GLY A 475 -36.15 17.65 27.06
CA GLY A 475 -36.06 16.85 28.28
C GLY A 475 -35.26 17.56 29.37
N LEU A 476 -34.14 18.21 29.01
CA LEU A 476 -33.31 19.00 29.93
C LEU A 476 -34.03 20.28 30.38
N PHE A 477 -34.70 20.96 29.46
CA PHE A 477 -35.53 22.13 29.74
C PHE A 477 -36.61 21.82 30.78
N PHE A 478 -37.37 20.73 30.61
CA PHE A 478 -38.36 20.33 31.61
C PHE A 478 -37.76 19.84 32.93
N ALA A 479 -36.50 19.41 32.94
CA ALA A 479 -35.82 19.06 34.20
C ALA A 479 -35.56 20.30 35.06
N SER A 480 -35.46 21.48 34.45
CA SER A 480 -35.25 22.76 35.10
C SER A 480 -36.54 23.56 35.36
N TRP A 481 -37.70 23.03 34.98
CA TRP A 481 -39.00 23.71 35.09
C TRP A 481 -39.32 24.15 36.53
N THR A 482 -39.42 25.46 36.77
CA THR A 482 -39.71 26.02 38.11
C THR A 482 -41.19 26.32 38.32
N GLY A 483 -41.94 26.52 37.24
CA GLY A 483 -43.40 26.60 37.23
C GLY A 483 -44.00 27.91 37.74
N GLY A 484 -44.41 28.76 36.80
CA GLY A 484 -45.33 29.90 36.95
C GLY A 484 -46.76 29.61 36.48
#